data_AF-A0A7K5H3J2-F1
#
_entry.id   AF-A0A7K5H3J2-F1
#
_cell.length_a   1.000
_cell.length_b   1.000
_cell.length_c   1.000
_cell.angle_alpha   90.00
_cell.angle_beta   90.00
_cell.angle_gamma   90.00
#
_symmetry.space_group_name_H-M   'P 1'
#
loop_
_entity.id
_entity.type
_entity.pdbx_description
1 polymer ?
#
loop_
_entity_poly.entity_id
_entity_poly.type
_entity_poly.pdbx_seq_one_letter_code
_entity_poly.pdbx_strand_id
1 'polypeptide(L)'
;EGTGQIWLDEVNCTGEERDLSECQAKPWGEHNCHHVEDVSVECSGNSEGDEVRLVNYGSRCAGRVEVFHNKHWGTVCDDNWDLLDAEVVCRQLGCGRALSAPGGGQFGRGEGIIWMDETNCTGMESTLTACRARPWGINNCYHGEDAGVVCS
;
A
#
# COMPACT_ATOMS: atom_id res chain seq x y z
N GLU A 1 -20.71 -1.55 -14.55
CA GLU A 1 -21.57 -0.53 -15.17
C GLU A 1 -21.60 0.68 -14.27
N GLY A 2 -21.20 1.83 -14.80
CA GLY A 2 -21.24 3.10 -14.10
C GLY A 2 -22.65 3.71 -14.09
N THR A 3 -22.75 4.91 -13.55
CA THR A 3 -23.98 5.72 -13.58
C THR A 3 -23.59 7.19 -13.77
N GLY A 4 -24.45 7.98 -14.43
CA GLY A 4 -24.25 9.42 -14.59
C GLY A 4 -23.76 9.81 -15.99
N GLN A 5 -22.97 10.89 -16.08
CA GLN A 5 -22.48 11.39 -17.36
C GLN A 5 -21.30 10.55 -17.87
N ILE A 6 -21.33 10.17 -19.15
CA ILE A 6 -20.16 9.63 -19.86
C ILE A 6 -19.43 10.80 -20.52
N TRP A 7 -18.13 10.91 -20.30
CA TRP A 7 -17.35 12.10 -20.69
C TRP A 7 -16.58 11.94 -21.98
N LEU A 8 -16.15 10.72 -22.29
CA LEU A 8 -15.22 10.44 -23.37
C LEU A 8 -15.75 9.29 -24.23
N ASP A 9 -15.58 9.43 -25.54
CA ASP A 9 -15.94 8.44 -26.56
C ASP A 9 -14.86 8.46 -27.65
N GLU A 10 -14.62 7.30 -28.26
CA GLU A 10 -13.60 7.06 -29.29
C GLU A 10 -12.20 7.57 -28.89
N VAL A 11 -11.81 7.33 -27.63
CA VAL A 11 -10.48 7.69 -27.12
C VAL A 11 -9.40 6.90 -27.87
N ASN A 12 -8.48 7.62 -28.51
CA ASN A 12 -7.37 7.08 -29.28
C ASN A 12 -6.07 7.79 -28.89
N CYS A 13 -5.30 7.16 -28.00
CA CYS A 13 -4.01 7.67 -27.54
C CYS A 13 -2.88 7.14 -28.43
N THR A 14 -1.82 7.93 -28.58
CA THR A 14 -0.56 7.52 -29.23
C THR A 14 0.34 6.72 -28.30
N GLY A 15 0.19 6.91 -26.98
CA GLY A 15 0.96 6.28 -25.92
C GLY A 15 2.02 7.19 -25.30
N GLU A 16 2.20 8.41 -25.80
CA GLU A 16 3.16 9.40 -25.28
C GLU A 16 2.49 10.53 -24.47
N GLU A 17 1.16 10.57 -24.45
CA GLU A 17 0.36 11.49 -23.65
C GLU A 17 0.60 11.28 -22.15
N ARG A 18 0.56 12.35 -21.36
CA ARG A 18 0.70 12.25 -19.89
C ARG A 18 -0.63 12.00 -19.20
N ASP A 19 -1.72 12.44 -19.83
CA ASP A 19 -3.07 12.38 -19.28
C ASP A 19 -4.07 11.95 -20.36
N LEU A 20 -5.12 11.24 -19.96
CA LEU A 20 -6.16 10.76 -20.88
C LEU A 20 -6.88 11.90 -21.62
N SER A 21 -6.92 13.10 -21.02
CA SER A 21 -7.49 14.30 -21.64
C SER A 21 -6.68 14.86 -22.81
N GLU A 22 -5.42 14.44 -22.96
CA GLU A 22 -4.55 14.84 -24.06
C GLU A 22 -4.71 13.93 -25.29
N CYS A 23 -5.33 12.76 -25.12
CA CYS A 23 -5.57 11.83 -26.22
C CYS A 23 -6.60 12.40 -27.20
N GLN A 24 -6.49 11.99 -28.47
CA GLN A 24 -7.52 12.30 -29.45
C GLN A 24 -8.82 11.59 -29.06
N ALA A 25 -9.91 12.35 -28.95
CA ALA A 25 -11.24 11.83 -28.64
C ALA A 25 -12.31 12.74 -29.27
N LYS A 26 -13.58 12.33 -29.19
CA LYS A 26 -14.70 13.23 -29.48
C LYS A 26 -14.77 14.39 -28.47
N PRO A 27 -15.45 15.50 -28.80
CA PRO A 27 -15.69 16.57 -27.84
C PRO A 27 -16.31 16.04 -26.53
N TRP A 28 -15.87 16.59 -25.40
CA TRP A 28 -16.26 16.08 -24.09
C TRP A 28 -17.77 16.15 -23.88
N GLY A 29 -18.35 15.03 -23.44
CA GLY A 29 -19.79 14.88 -23.25
C GLY A 29 -20.60 14.64 -24.53
N GLU A 30 -19.97 14.65 -25.71
CA GLU A 30 -20.57 14.18 -26.96
C GLU A 30 -20.23 12.70 -27.17
N HIS A 31 -21.19 11.82 -26.90
CA HIS A 31 -21.05 10.38 -27.08
C HIS A 31 -22.40 9.76 -27.48
N ASN A 32 -22.35 8.57 -28.06
CA ASN A 32 -23.51 7.69 -28.23
C ASN A 32 -23.44 6.43 -27.36
N CYS A 33 -22.45 6.33 -26.46
CA CYS A 33 -22.27 5.20 -25.56
C CYS A 33 -23.36 5.09 -24.50
N HIS A 34 -23.56 3.87 -24.02
CA HIS A 34 -24.32 3.50 -22.83
C HIS A 34 -23.39 2.97 -21.72
N HIS A 35 -23.82 2.98 -20.46
CA HIS A 35 -22.97 2.52 -19.35
C HIS A 35 -22.56 1.03 -19.43
N VAL A 36 -23.32 0.22 -20.17
CA VAL A 36 -22.92 -1.16 -20.49
C VAL A 36 -21.61 -1.21 -21.30
N GLU A 37 -21.23 -0.11 -21.95
CA GLU A 37 -20.00 0.08 -22.72
C GLU A 37 -18.91 0.80 -21.91
N ASP A 38 -19.14 1.08 -20.62
CA ASP A 38 -18.12 1.69 -19.75
C ASP A 38 -16.89 0.77 -19.70
N VAL A 39 -15.74 1.35 -20.02
CA VAL A 39 -14.46 0.62 -20.03
C VAL A 39 -13.85 0.57 -18.64
N SER A 40 -13.15 -0.53 -18.37
CA SER A 40 -12.28 -0.68 -17.21
C SER A 40 -10.86 -0.97 -17.68
N VAL A 41 -9.86 -0.45 -16.98
CA VAL A 41 -8.46 -0.76 -17.21
C VAL A 41 -7.92 -1.60 -16.06
N GLU A 42 -7.14 -2.62 -16.40
CA GLU A 42 -6.28 -3.34 -15.46
C GLU A 42 -4.84 -2.95 -15.79
N CYS A 43 -4.22 -2.17 -14.92
CA CYS A 43 -2.84 -1.75 -15.10
C CYS A 43 -1.90 -2.83 -14.57
N SER A 44 -0.80 -3.07 -15.27
CA SER A 44 0.34 -3.86 -14.75
C SER A 44 1.18 -3.09 -13.72
N GLY A 45 0.70 -1.91 -13.27
CA GLY A 45 1.41 -1.05 -12.35
C GLY A 45 1.44 -1.68 -10.95
N ASN A 46 2.52 -2.39 -10.62
CA ASN A 46 2.92 -2.87 -9.30
C ASN A 46 1.76 -3.22 -8.32
N SER A 47 0.73 -3.91 -8.79
CA SER A 47 -0.20 -4.65 -7.93
C SER A 47 0.38 -5.99 -7.46
N GLU A 48 1.65 -6.25 -7.79
CA GLU A 48 2.58 -7.19 -7.12
C GLU A 48 3.60 -6.47 -6.22
N GLY A 49 3.40 -5.17 -5.94
CA GLY A 49 4.14 -4.49 -4.89
C GLY A 49 3.45 -4.76 -3.57
N ASP A 50 4.15 -5.37 -2.62
CA ASP A 50 3.60 -5.56 -1.29
C ASP A 50 3.15 -4.20 -0.70
N GLU A 51 1.84 -4.03 -0.50
CA GLU A 51 1.29 -2.79 0.04
C GLU A 51 1.51 -2.73 1.55
N VAL A 52 1.68 -1.53 2.09
CA VAL A 52 1.76 -1.30 3.55
C VAL A 52 0.59 -0.42 3.96
N ARG A 53 -0.06 -0.76 5.08
CA ARG A 53 -1.08 0.09 5.70
C ARG A 53 -0.89 0.18 7.21
N LEU A 54 -1.41 1.26 7.80
CA LEU A 54 -1.45 1.46 9.25
C LEU A 54 -2.89 1.32 9.76
N VAL A 55 -3.06 0.49 10.80
CA VAL A 55 -4.38 0.15 11.35
C VAL A 55 -4.46 0.56 12.83
N ASN A 56 -5.67 0.86 13.31
CA ASN A 56 -6.00 1.07 14.73
C ASN A 56 -5.36 2.28 15.46
N TYR A 57 -5.33 3.45 14.82
CA TYR A 57 -4.97 4.69 15.53
C TYR A 57 -5.79 5.93 15.15
N GLY A 58 -6.75 5.81 14.21
CA GLY A 58 -7.55 6.95 13.74
C GLY A 58 -6.77 8.02 12.97
N SER A 59 -5.48 7.78 12.69
CA SER A 59 -4.64 8.57 11.79
C SER A 59 -4.07 7.67 10.71
N ARG A 60 -3.80 8.25 9.53
CA ARG A 60 -3.12 7.54 8.43
C ARG A 60 -1.61 7.34 8.68
N CYS A 61 -1.05 8.03 9.68
CA CYS A 61 0.39 8.14 9.92
C CYS A 61 0.83 7.52 11.26
N ALA A 62 0.00 6.69 11.86
CA ALA A 62 0.36 5.89 13.03
C ALA A 62 -0.57 4.68 13.12
N GLY A 63 -0.09 3.58 13.69
CA GLY A 63 -0.87 2.34 13.83
C GLY A 63 -0.03 1.08 13.74
N ARG A 64 -0.69 -0.08 13.85
CA ARG A 64 -0.11 -1.40 13.56
C ARG A 64 0.24 -1.48 12.09
N VAL A 65 1.43 -2.00 11.78
CA VAL A 65 1.88 -2.20 10.41
C VAL A 65 1.30 -3.50 9.87
N GLU A 66 0.62 -3.42 8.73
CA GLU A 66 0.18 -4.59 7.97
C GLU A 66 0.70 -4.52 6.54
N VAL A 67 1.07 -5.69 6.01
CA VAL A 67 1.63 -5.88 4.67
C VAL A 67 0.68 -6.73 3.84
N PHE A 68 0.44 -6.36 2.59
CA PHE A 68 -0.32 -7.15 1.65
C PHE A 68 0.62 -8.02 0.83
N HIS A 69 0.60 -9.33 1.08
CA HIS A 69 1.43 -10.30 0.38
C HIS A 69 0.59 -11.53 0.02
N ASN A 70 0.83 -12.13 -1.15
CA ASN A 70 0.07 -13.29 -1.65
C ASN A 70 -1.47 -13.13 -1.52
N LYS A 71 -1.97 -11.94 -1.86
CA LYS A 71 -3.40 -11.57 -1.83
C LYS A 71 -4.04 -11.55 -0.43
N HIS A 72 -3.25 -11.55 0.64
CA HIS A 72 -3.75 -11.47 2.01
C HIS A 72 -3.00 -10.39 2.81
N TRP A 73 -3.74 -9.69 3.65
CA TRP A 73 -3.15 -8.83 4.67
C TRP A 73 -2.60 -9.68 5.81
N GLY A 74 -1.42 -9.32 6.29
CA GLY A 74 -0.80 -9.90 7.47
C GLY A 74 0.02 -8.87 8.24
N THR A 75 0.40 -9.20 9.46
CA THR A 75 1.13 -8.29 10.36
C THR A 75 2.64 -8.46 10.24
N VAL A 76 3.38 -7.59 10.93
CA VAL A 76 4.84 -7.63 11.05
C VAL A 76 5.19 -7.91 12.51
N CYS A 77 6.12 -8.83 12.76
CA CYS A 77 6.62 -9.09 14.11
C CYS A 77 7.57 -7.98 14.59
N ASP A 78 7.58 -7.70 15.88
CA ASP A 78 8.43 -6.69 16.52
C ASP A 78 9.85 -7.18 16.87
N ASP A 79 10.17 -8.45 16.62
CA ASP A 79 11.54 -8.98 16.71
C ASP A 79 12.45 -8.21 15.75
N ASN A 80 13.48 -7.55 16.32
CA ASN A 80 14.38 -6.61 15.65
C ASN A 80 13.74 -5.35 15.04
N TRP A 81 12.46 -5.09 15.31
CA TRP A 81 11.77 -3.90 14.82
C TRP A 81 12.29 -2.61 15.46
N ASP A 82 12.83 -1.72 14.64
CA ASP A 82 13.48 -0.50 15.11
C ASP A 82 13.05 0.78 14.35
N LEU A 83 13.70 1.89 14.69
CA LEU A 83 13.36 3.20 14.12
C LEU A 83 13.73 3.30 12.63
N LEU A 84 14.70 2.53 12.13
CA LEU A 84 15.05 2.50 10.70
C LEU A 84 13.96 1.78 9.90
N ASP A 85 13.39 0.72 10.45
CA ASP A 85 12.23 0.04 9.84
C ASP A 85 11.03 0.99 9.77
N ALA A 86 10.75 1.67 10.89
CA ALA A 86 9.69 2.67 10.94
C ALA A 86 9.94 3.84 9.97
N GLU A 87 11.20 4.26 9.77
CA GLU A 87 11.54 5.34 8.82
C GLU A 87 11.20 4.94 7.38
N VAL A 88 11.45 3.68 7.00
CA VAL A 88 11.05 3.16 5.70
C VAL A 88 9.54 3.17 5.54
N VAL A 89 8.78 2.71 6.54
CA VAL A 89 7.30 2.73 6.52
C VAL A 89 6.76 4.15 6.41
N CYS A 90 7.22 5.07 7.26
CA CYS A 90 6.77 6.46 7.27
C CYS A 90 7.05 7.18 5.95
N ARG A 91 8.23 6.92 5.35
CA ARG A 91 8.59 7.44 4.03
C ARG A 91 7.75 6.82 2.92
N GLN A 92 7.58 5.51 2.93
CA GLN A 92 6.77 4.76 1.95
C GLN A 92 5.32 5.29 1.91
N LEU A 93 4.76 5.63 3.08
CA LEU A 93 3.39 6.14 3.21
C LEU A 93 3.27 7.67 3.02
N GLY A 94 4.37 8.38 2.79
CA GLY A 94 4.35 9.85 2.65
C GLY A 94 3.93 10.57 3.95
N CYS A 95 4.25 9.99 5.10
CA CYS A 95 3.94 10.50 6.44
C CYS A 95 5.12 11.22 7.10
N GLY A 96 6.18 11.53 6.35
CA GLY A 96 7.37 12.19 6.88
C GLY A 96 8.31 11.21 7.59
N ARG A 97 8.82 11.60 8.77
CA ARG A 97 9.84 10.83 9.50
C ARG A 97 9.23 9.96 10.58
N ALA A 98 9.93 8.88 10.95
CA ALA A 98 9.55 8.07 12.09
C ALA A 98 9.81 8.80 13.41
N LEU A 99 8.79 8.82 14.28
CA LEU A 99 8.87 9.29 15.65
C LEU A 99 9.06 8.12 16.63
N SER A 100 8.45 6.97 16.34
CA SER A 100 8.64 5.74 17.12
C SER A 100 8.32 4.47 16.35
N ALA A 101 8.86 3.36 16.84
CA ALA A 101 8.67 1.99 16.34
C ALA A 101 8.12 1.09 17.48
N PRO A 102 6.86 1.26 17.91
CA PRO A 102 6.29 0.48 18.99
C PRO A 102 6.09 -1.00 18.61
N GLY A 103 6.43 -1.90 19.53
CA GLY A 103 6.10 -3.32 19.47
C GLY A 103 4.97 -3.72 20.42
N GLY A 104 4.91 -4.99 20.78
CA GLY A 104 4.03 -5.52 21.83
C GLY A 104 2.54 -5.43 21.53
N GLY A 105 2.17 -5.29 20.25
CA GLY A 105 0.78 -5.09 19.84
C GLY A 105 0.15 -3.81 20.43
N GLN A 106 0.94 -2.73 20.60
CA GLN A 106 0.48 -1.49 21.23
C GLN A 106 -0.73 -0.84 20.53
N PHE A 107 -0.87 -1.01 19.21
CA PHE A 107 -2.04 -0.58 18.44
C PHE A 107 -3.12 -1.67 18.33
N GLY A 108 -3.12 -2.60 19.29
CA GLY A 108 -3.97 -3.79 19.28
C GLY A 108 -3.40 -4.88 18.39
N ARG A 109 -3.79 -6.11 18.74
CA ARG A 109 -3.42 -7.34 18.04
C ARG A 109 -4.11 -7.38 16.67
N GLY A 110 -3.36 -7.77 15.65
CA GLY A 110 -3.91 -8.19 14.38
C GLY A 110 -4.45 -9.61 14.45
N GLU A 111 -4.79 -10.13 13.27
CA GLU A 111 -5.32 -11.47 13.09
C GLU A 111 -4.70 -12.10 11.84
N GLY A 112 -4.69 -13.43 11.79
CA GLY A 112 -4.27 -14.18 10.61
C GLY A 112 -2.76 -14.40 10.56
N ILE A 113 -2.15 -14.10 9.42
CA ILE A 113 -0.75 -14.42 9.14
C ILE A 113 0.18 -13.28 9.56
N ILE A 114 1.33 -13.63 10.13
CA ILE A 114 2.43 -12.71 10.37
C ILE A 114 3.39 -12.89 9.20
N TRP A 115 3.50 -11.88 8.34
CA TRP A 115 4.22 -11.99 7.07
C TRP A 115 5.72 -11.80 7.22
N MET A 116 6.13 -10.82 8.04
CA MET A 116 7.52 -10.42 8.19
C MET A 116 7.98 -10.64 9.63
N ASP A 117 9.20 -11.13 9.78
CA ASP A 117 9.89 -11.39 11.04
C ASP A 117 11.37 -11.07 10.88
N GLU A 118 11.99 -10.58 11.94
CA GLU A 118 13.37 -10.12 11.99
C GLU A 118 13.69 -9.12 10.88
N THR A 119 12.78 -8.15 10.72
CA THR A 119 12.93 -7.05 9.77
C THR A 119 14.14 -6.21 10.18
N ASN A 120 14.99 -5.90 9.21
CA ASN A 120 16.26 -5.21 9.44
C ASN A 120 16.56 -4.31 8.24
N CYS A 121 15.87 -3.18 8.20
CA CYS A 121 16.09 -2.12 7.23
C CYS A 121 17.38 -1.36 7.52
N THR A 122 18.02 -0.85 6.47
CA THR A 122 19.09 0.16 6.58
C THR A 122 18.54 1.58 6.75
N GLY A 123 17.24 1.76 6.53
CA GLY A 123 16.56 3.06 6.53
C GLY A 123 16.55 3.75 5.17
N MET A 124 17.16 3.15 4.15
CA MET A 124 17.28 3.71 2.79
C MET A 124 16.37 3.02 1.77
N GLU A 125 15.73 1.91 2.16
CA GLU A 125 14.85 1.13 1.31
C GLU A 125 13.63 1.95 0.88
N SER A 126 13.20 1.82 -0.37
CA SER A 126 12.01 2.51 -0.87
C SER A 126 10.71 1.95 -0.28
N THR A 127 10.70 0.66 0.06
CA THR A 127 9.56 -0.06 0.61
C THR A 127 10.01 -0.97 1.75
N LEU A 128 9.11 -1.25 2.70
CA LEU A 128 9.37 -2.16 3.81
C LEU A 128 9.81 -3.54 3.33
N THR A 129 9.23 -4.01 2.22
CA THR A 129 9.44 -5.36 1.70
C THR A 129 10.75 -5.52 0.92
N ALA A 130 11.45 -4.41 0.68
CA ALA A 130 12.83 -4.43 0.19
C ALA A 130 13.86 -4.58 1.33
N CYS A 131 13.44 -4.48 2.59
CA CYS A 131 14.31 -4.70 3.74
C CYS A 131 14.67 -6.17 3.88
N ARG A 132 15.81 -6.44 4.51
CA ARG A 132 16.19 -7.80 4.88
C ARG A 132 15.23 -8.28 5.97
N ALA A 133 14.64 -9.46 5.78
CA ALA A 133 13.79 -10.14 6.75
C ALA A 133 13.95 -11.66 6.60
N ARG A 134 13.32 -12.43 7.49
CA ARG A 134 13.13 -13.87 7.27
C ARG A 134 12.22 -14.14 6.06
N PRO A 135 12.24 -15.37 5.50
CA PRO A 135 11.31 -15.75 4.45
C PRO A 135 9.85 -15.50 4.87
N TRP A 136 9.01 -15.06 3.93
CA TRP A 136 7.61 -14.75 4.14
C TRP A 136 6.85 -15.82 4.94
N GLY A 137 6.16 -15.38 6.00
CA GLY A 137 5.34 -16.25 6.84
C GLY A 137 6.11 -17.16 7.79
N ILE A 138 7.45 -17.14 7.77
CA ILE A 138 8.30 -17.90 8.70
C ILE A 138 8.66 -17.00 9.89
N ASN A 139 8.02 -17.26 11.02
CA ASN A 139 8.21 -16.52 12.26
C ASN A 139 7.97 -17.41 13.48
N ASN A 140 8.37 -16.92 14.66
CA ASN A 140 8.07 -17.53 15.96
C ASN A 140 7.20 -16.64 16.84
N CYS A 141 6.49 -15.69 16.22
CA CYS A 141 5.77 -14.65 16.93
C CYS A 141 4.28 -15.00 17.08
N TYR A 142 3.62 -14.30 18.00
CA TYR A 142 2.15 -14.26 18.10
C TYR A 142 1.68 -12.81 18.01
N HIS A 143 0.39 -12.55 17.79
CA HIS A 143 -0.11 -11.16 17.60
C HIS A 143 0.03 -10.22 18.82
N GLY A 144 0.56 -10.71 19.94
CA GLY A 144 1.03 -9.82 21.02
C GLY A 144 2.38 -9.15 20.72
N GLU A 145 3.02 -9.50 19.62
CA GLU A 145 4.32 -9.01 19.12
C GLU A 145 4.13 -8.25 17.80
N ASP A 146 2.91 -7.83 17.46
CA ASP A 146 2.69 -7.07 16.24
C ASP A 146 3.31 -5.68 16.34
N ALA A 147 4.12 -5.34 15.35
CA ALA A 147 4.81 -4.08 15.21
C ALA A 147 3.89 -2.93 14.77
N GLY A 148 4.24 -1.72 15.19
CA GLY A 148 3.58 -0.48 14.84
C GLY A 148 4.56 0.64 14.53
N VAL A 149 4.03 1.76 14.05
CA VAL A 149 4.78 3.00 13.83
C VAL A 149 4.01 4.21 14.29
N VAL A 150 4.75 5.28 14.60
CA VAL A 150 4.23 6.65 14.67
C VAL A 150 5.12 7.54 13.82
N CYS A 151 4.52 8.26 12.88
CA CYS A 151 5.20 9.21 12.00
C CYS A 151 4.87 10.67 12.40
N SER A 152 5.56 11.63 11.77
CA SER A 152 5.39 13.08 11.96
C SER A 152 4.07 13.67 11.44
#